data_AF-A0A1F6XZE1-F1
#
_entry.id   AF-A0A1F6XZE1-F1
#
_cell.length_a   1.000
_cell.length_b   1.000
_cell.length_c   1.000
_cell.angle_alpha   90.00
_cell.angle_beta   90.00
_cell.angle_gamma   90.00
#
_symmetry.space_group_name_H-M   'P 1'
#
loop_
_entity.id
_entity.type
_entity.pdbx_description
1 polymer ?
#
loop_
_entity_poly.entity_id
_entity_poly.type
_entity_poly.pdbx_seq_one_letter_code
_entity_poly.pdbx_strand_id
1 'polypeptide(L)'
;MDLEWKKIWIAVGGLFLVGMAVLIFVEVYSSIGQKAVISQVISIKQTTLEATDEICINSDEIQNYDKPVPVVWIAKLTGCLESCKGAHFTRLPKDIDYQYPRFAGYFMEGTIPDEFLAKDLTLKIYGNWIGVDADHPVTVFEDKCVPIVDIEKIEIIR
;
A
#
# COMPACT_ATOMS: atom_id res chain seq x y z
N MET A 1 -68.35 6.61 -8.30
CA MET A 1 -66.91 6.77 -8.64
C MET A 1 -66.14 6.38 -7.42
N ASP A 2 -65.74 5.13 -7.45
CA ASP A 2 -65.81 4.22 -6.32
C ASP A 2 -64.55 4.20 -5.47
N LEU A 3 -64.77 4.04 -4.17
CA LEU A 3 -63.78 3.83 -3.12
C LEU A 3 -62.78 2.72 -3.48
N GLU A 4 -63.18 1.79 -4.36
CA GLU A 4 -62.39 0.71 -4.93
C GLU A 4 -61.22 1.20 -5.78
N TRP A 5 -61.39 2.26 -6.58
CA TRP A 5 -60.31 2.81 -7.42
C TRP A 5 -59.20 3.46 -6.58
N LYS A 6 -59.55 4.10 -5.45
CA LYS A 6 -58.55 4.67 -4.54
C LYS A 6 -57.65 3.61 -3.90
N LYS A 7 -58.20 2.43 -3.58
CA LYS A 7 -57.40 1.32 -3.03
C LYS A 7 -56.40 0.77 -4.05
N ILE A 8 -56.80 0.71 -5.32
CA ILE A 8 -55.93 0.26 -6.42
C ILE A 8 -54.75 1.24 -6.59
N TRP A 9 -54.99 2.55 -6.59
CA TRP A 9 -53.91 3.54 -6.71
C TRP A 9 -52.95 3.55 -5.52
N ILE A 10 -53.44 3.30 -4.30
CA ILE A 10 -52.58 3.16 -3.10
C ILE A 10 -51.73 1.89 -3.19
N ALA A 11 -52.29 0.77 -3.65
CA ALA A 11 -51.54 -0.47 -3.83
C ALA A 11 -50.45 -0.34 -4.91
N VAL A 12 -50.77 0.31 -6.04
CA VAL A 12 -49.83 0.56 -7.14
C VAL A 12 -48.71 1.52 -6.70
N GLY A 13 -49.04 2.60 -5.97
CA GLY A 13 -48.05 3.53 -5.43
C GLY A 13 -47.12 2.89 -4.39
N GLY A 14 -47.67 2.01 -3.53
CA GLY A 14 -46.88 1.26 -2.55
C GLY A 14 -45.89 0.30 -3.21
N LEU A 15 -46.32 -0.44 -4.23
CA LEU A 15 -45.44 -1.36 -4.99
C LEU A 15 -44.31 -0.63 -5.71
N PHE A 16 -44.58 0.58 -6.22
CA PHE A 16 -43.57 1.41 -6.88
C PHE A 16 -42.48 1.91 -5.92
N LEU A 17 -42.86 2.32 -4.71
CA LEU A 17 -41.91 2.78 -3.68
C LEU A 17 -41.02 1.65 -3.17
N VAL A 18 -41.57 0.43 -3.01
CA VAL A 18 -40.77 -0.75 -2.64
C VAL A 18 -39.79 -1.12 -3.77
N GLY A 19 -40.23 -1.05 -5.03
CA GLY A 19 -39.35 -1.28 -6.18
C GLY A 19 -38.19 -0.29 -6.28
N MET A 20 -38.45 0.99 -6.05
CA MET A 20 -37.42 2.05 -6.00
C MET A 20 -36.42 1.84 -4.86
N ALA A 21 -36.88 1.42 -3.68
CA ALA A 21 -35.97 1.12 -2.56
C ALA A 21 -35.04 -0.07 -2.86
N VAL A 22 -35.55 -1.10 -3.57
CA VAL A 22 -34.74 -2.25 -3.99
C VAL A 22 -33.69 -1.85 -5.03
N LEU A 23 -34.03 -0.99 -5.99
CA LEU A 23 -33.07 -0.52 -7.00
C LEU A 23 -31.92 0.29 -6.38
N ILE A 24 -32.21 1.19 -5.43
CA ILE A 24 -31.17 1.93 -4.70
C ILE A 24 -30.28 0.98 -3.88
N PHE A 25 -30.86 -0.05 -3.26
CA PHE A 25 -30.08 -1.06 -2.52
C PHE A 25 -29.15 -1.87 -3.44
N VAL A 26 -29.56 -2.20 -4.65
CA VAL A 26 -28.74 -2.94 -5.63
C VAL A 26 -27.57 -2.09 -6.13
N GLU A 27 -27.78 -0.80 -6.44
CA GLU A 27 -26.70 0.10 -6.86
C GLU A 27 -25.67 0.32 -5.74
N VAL A 28 -26.11 0.54 -4.50
CA VAL A 28 -25.22 0.68 -3.34
C VAL A 28 -24.41 -0.61 -3.09
N TYR A 29 -25.02 -1.79 -3.22
CA TYR A 29 -24.29 -3.06 -3.06
C TYR A 29 -23.24 -3.27 -4.15
N SER A 30 -23.53 -2.89 -5.40
CA SER A 30 -22.59 -3.04 -6.51
C SER A 30 -21.37 -2.11 -6.39
N SER A 31 -21.54 -0.89 -5.86
CA SER A 31 -20.46 0.06 -5.63
C SER A 31 -19.51 -0.35 -4.49
N ILE A 32 -20.00 -1.11 -3.51
CA ILE A 32 -19.17 -1.61 -2.41
C ILE A 32 -18.37 -2.85 -2.84
N GLY A 33 -18.87 -3.63 -3.81
CA GLY A 33 -18.23 -4.88 -4.28
C GLY A 33 -17.01 -4.72 -5.19
N GLN A 34 -16.82 -3.59 -5.87
CA GLN A 34 -15.70 -3.41 -6.83
C GLN A 34 -14.41 -2.85 -6.22
N LYS A 35 -14.42 -2.31 -5.00
CA LYS A 35 -13.17 -1.98 -4.27
C LYS A 35 -12.45 -3.22 -3.70
N ALA A 36 -13.06 -4.40 -3.79
CA ALA A 36 -12.53 -5.63 -3.19
C ALA A 36 -11.66 -6.50 -4.12
N VAL A 37 -11.46 -6.13 -5.40
CA VAL A 37 -10.85 -7.04 -6.41
C VAL A 37 -9.44 -6.64 -6.87
N ILE A 38 -8.84 -5.58 -6.33
CA ILE A 38 -7.39 -5.31 -6.50
C ILE A 38 -6.57 -5.80 -5.28
N SER A 39 -7.23 -6.33 -4.25
CA SER A 39 -6.59 -6.74 -2.99
C SER A 39 -6.19 -8.22 -2.91
N GLN A 40 -6.12 -8.95 -4.05
CA GLN A 40 -5.78 -10.38 -4.09
C GLN A 40 -4.29 -10.68 -4.36
N VAL A 41 -3.41 -9.77 -3.94
CA VAL A 41 -2.01 -10.10 -3.63
C VAL A 41 -1.85 -9.64 -2.18
N ILE A 42 -1.33 -10.49 -1.28
CA ILE A 42 -1.22 -10.29 0.18
C ILE A 42 -2.41 -10.87 0.97
N SER A 43 -2.56 -12.20 0.91
CA SER A 43 -3.03 -12.96 2.08
C SER A 43 -1.80 -13.27 2.94
N ILE A 44 -1.18 -12.25 3.53
CA ILE A 44 -0.17 -12.49 4.58
C ILE A 44 -0.93 -12.67 5.87
N LYS A 45 -0.81 -13.87 6.41
CA LYS A 45 -1.28 -14.27 7.73
C LYS A 45 -0.62 -13.33 8.74
N GLN A 46 -1.40 -12.44 9.34
CA GLN A 46 -0.95 -11.47 10.33
C GLN A 46 -0.70 -12.23 11.64
N THR A 47 0.56 -12.59 11.94
CA THR A 47 0.95 -13.04 13.27
C THR A 47 1.76 -11.93 13.93
N THR A 48 1.30 -11.47 15.10
CA THR A 48 1.96 -10.44 15.90
C THR A 48 3.28 -10.99 16.44
N LEU A 49 4.40 -10.60 15.85
CA LEU A 49 5.75 -10.85 16.36
C LEU A 49 6.21 -9.69 17.25
N GLU A 50 6.90 -10.03 18.34
CA GLU A 50 7.31 -9.16 19.45
C GLU A 50 8.09 -7.91 19.01
N ALA A 51 7.85 -6.81 19.74
CA ALA A 51 8.38 -5.46 19.50
C ALA A 51 9.91 -5.45 19.35
N THR A 52 10.35 -5.25 18.11
CA THR A 52 11.65 -4.65 17.81
C THR A 52 11.47 -3.14 18.00
N ASP A 53 12.47 -2.42 18.50
CA ASP A 53 12.39 -0.97 18.78
C ASP A 53 11.72 -0.22 17.62
N GLU A 54 10.43 0.12 17.77
CA GLU A 54 9.59 0.66 16.70
C GLU A 54 10.21 1.98 16.21
N ILE A 55 10.65 1.98 14.94
CA ILE A 55 11.26 3.16 14.33
C ILE A 55 10.15 4.14 13.94
N CYS A 56 8.94 3.64 13.66
CA CYS A 56 7.81 4.46 13.27
C CYS A 56 6.96 5.00 14.42
N ILE A 57 6.65 6.30 14.34
CA ILE A 57 5.81 6.98 15.33
C ILE A 57 4.32 6.61 15.14
N ASN A 58 3.89 6.30 13.92
CA ASN A 58 2.51 5.93 13.61
C ASN A 58 2.28 4.41 13.70
N SER A 59 2.10 3.90 14.92
CA SER A 59 1.97 2.46 15.18
C SER A 59 0.79 1.78 14.46
N ASP A 60 -0.26 2.52 14.08
CA ASP A 60 -1.39 1.98 13.31
C ASP A 60 -1.01 1.59 11.87
N GLU A 61 0.08 2.13 11.34
CA GLU A 61 0.59 1.81 10.01
C GLU A 61 1.62 0.65 10.02
N ILE A 62 2.07 0.23 11.20
CA ILE A 62 3.09 -0.81 11.35
C ILE A 62 2.54 -2.16 10.88
N GLN A 63 3.31 -2.84 10.02
CA GLN A 63 3.00 -4.19 9.56
C GLN A 63 4.23 -5.08 9.67
N ASN A 64 4.11 -6.14 10.46
CA ASN A 64 5.13 -7.17 10.58
C ASN A 64 4.73 -8.41 9.78
N TYR A 65 5.71 -9.05 9.16
CA TYR A 65 5.50 -10.29 8.41
C TYR A 65 6.14 -11.48 9.11
N ASP A 66 5.40 -12.60 9.19
CA ASP A 66 5.90 -13.88 9.72
C ASP A 66 7.19 -14.34 9.01
N LYS A 67 7.30 -13.99 7.72
CA LYS A 67 8.45 -14.27 6.87
C LYS A 67 8.67 -13.10 5.92
N PRO A 68 9.93 -12.78 5.59
CA PRO A 68 10.22 -11.76 4.59
C PRO A 68 9.59 -12.10 3.22
N VAL A 69 9.10 -11.08 2.53
CA VAL A 69 8.48 -11.20 1.20
C VAL A 69 9.52 -10.84 0.14
N PRO A 70 9.89 -11.75 -0.77
CA PRO A 70 10.85 -11.41 -1.83
C PRO A 70 10.24 -10.39 -2.79
N VAL A 71 11.00 -9.35 -3.11
CA VAL A 71 10.57 -8.24 -3.97
C VAL A 71 11.56 -7.97 -5.09
N VAL A 72 11.02 -7.53 -6.22
CA VAL A 72 11.78 -6.98 -7.34
C VAL A 72 11.14 -5.67 -7.73
N TRP A 73 11.75 -4.55 -7.32
CA TRP A 73 11.20 -3.22 -7.55
C TRP A 73 12.11 -2.38 -8.43
N ILE A 74 11.51 -1.57 -9.30
CA ILE A 74 12.23 -0.55 -10.06
C ILE A 74 12.10 0.75 -9.27
N ALA A 75 13.21 1.42 -9.01
CA ALA A 75 13.24 2.61 -8.17
C ALA A 75 14.39 3.56 -8.53
N LYS A 76 14.33 4.78 -8.01
CA LYS A 76 15.45 5.72 -7.96
C LYS A 76 15.92 5.88 -6.52
N LEU A 77 17.24 5.89 -6.32
CA LEU A 77 17.82 6.34 -5.06
C LEU A 77 17.52 7.83 -4.91
N THR A 78 16.85 8.19 -3.81
CA THR A 78 16.45 9.57 -3.53
C THR A 78 17.27 10.21 -2.42
N GLY A 79 18.05 9.43 -1.69
CA GLY A 79 19.06 9.88 -0.73
C GLY A 79 19.49 8.77 0.23
N CYS A 80 20.49 9.06 1.04
CA CYS A 80 20.96 8.16 2.09
C CYS A 80 20.15 8.34 3.38
N LEU A 81 20.01 7.26 4.13
CA LEU A 81 19.63 7.27 5.54
C LEU A 81 20.88 7.51 6.40
N GLU A 82 20.73 7.57 7.73
CA GLU A 82 21.84 7.85 8.64
C GLU A 82 23.07 6.96 8.35
N SER A 83 24.25 7.60 8.25
CA SER A 83 25.52 6.96 7.92
C SER A 83 25.61 6.24 6.55
N CYS A 84 24.66 6.45 5.62
CA CYS A 84 24.55 5.73 4.33
C CYS A 84 24.62 4.19 4.47
N LYS A 85 24.25 3.65 5.63
CA LYS A 85 24.05 2.21 5.82
C LYS A 85 22.73 1.72 5.20
N GLY A 86 21.81 2.66 4.97
CA GLY A 86 20.61 2.47 4.17
C GLY A 86 20.34 3.66 3.25
N ALA A 87 19.39 3.51 2.35
CA ALA A 87 18.89 4.57 1.46
C ALA A 87 17.36 4.62 1.48
N HIS A 88 16.85 5.78 1.11
CA HIS A 88 15.45 5.92 0.74
C HIS A 88 15.31 5.90 -0.79
N PHE A 89 14.37 5.09 -1.25
CA PHE A 89 14.10 4.85 -2.66
C PHE A 89 12.70 5.31 -3.01
N THR A 90 12.52 5.80 -4.24
CA THR A 90 11.20 6.08 -4.83
C THR A 90 10.94 5.11 -5.96
N ARG A 91 9.82 4.38 -5.90
CA ARG A 91 9.43 3.41 -6.92
C ARG A 91 9.10 4.07 -8.24
N LEU A 92 9.30 3.32 -9.32
CA LEU A 92 9.02 3.70 -10.69
C LEU A 92 8.14 2.68 -11.41
N PRO A 93 7.32 3.13 -12.38
CA PRO A 93 7.16 4.53 -12.80
C PRO A 93 6.26 5.35 -11.83
N LYS A 94 6.46 6.68 -11.77
CA LYS A 94 5.86 7.56 -10.73
C LYS A 94 4.35 7.78 -10.89
N ASP A 95 3.80 7.48 -12.07
CA ASP A 95 2.40 7.61 -12.42
C ASP A 95 1.54 6.42 -11.95
N ILE A 96 2.17 5.37 -11.43
CA ILE A 96 1.47 4.25 -10.79
C ILE A 96 1.22 4.59 -9.32
N ASP A 97 -0.02 4.41 -8.88
CA ASP A 97 -0.43 4.53 -7.49
C ASP A 97 -0.01 3.27 -6.70
N TYR A 98 1.25 3.22 -6.30
CA TYR A 98 1.75 2.19 -5.40
C TYR A 98 1.22 2.44 -3.99
N GLN A 99 0.76 1.38 -3.32
CA GLN A 99 0.46 1.43 -1.88
C GLN A 99 1.61 2.06 -1.06
N TYR A 100 2.85 1.73 -1.44
CA TYR A 100 4.06 2.32 -0.89
C TYR A 100 4.94 2.86 -2.03
N PRO A 101 4.87 4.16 -2.36
CA PRO A 101 5.66 4.76 -3.43
C PRO A 101 7.13 4.99 -3.03
N ARG A 102 7.41 5.03 -1.72
CA ARG A 102 8.77 5.12 -1.17
C ARG A 102 9.03 3.94 -0.23
N PHE A 103 10.29 3.59 -0.06
CA PHE A 103 10.73 2.56 0.89
C PHE A 103 12.15 2.83 1.39
N ALA A 104 12.46 2.26 2.55
CA ALA A 104 13.80 2.19 3.11
C ALA A 104 14.47 0.90 2.65
N GLY A 105 15.69 1.00 2.15
CA GLY A 105 16.49 -0.15 1.73
C GLY A 105 17.82 -0.20 2.50
N TYR A 106 18.13 -1.35 3.07
CA TYR A 106 19.36 -1.59 3.83
C TYR A 106 20.20 -2.66 3.15
N PHE A 107 21.51 -2.45 3.09
CA PHE A 107 22.43 -3.47 2.58
C PHE A 107 22.82 -4.40 3.74
N MET A 108 22.76 -5.71 3.51
CA MET A 108 23.14 -6.68 4.55
C MET A 108 24.60 -6.52 4.98
N GLU A 109 25.47 -6.06 4.07
CA GLU A 109 26.88 -5.83 4.34
C GLU A 109 27.32 -4.45 3.85
N GLY A 110 27.57 -3.53 4.79
CA GLY A 110 28.27 -2.27 4.52
C GLY A 110 27.37 -1.08 4.17
N THR A 111 27.95 -0.14 3.42
CA THR A 111 27.29 1.08 2.94
C THR A 111 26.93 0.94 1.47
N ILE A 112 26.02 1.79 0.99
CA ILE A 112 25.66 1.87 -0.42
C ILE A 112 26.93 2.08 -1.27
N PRO A 113 27.19 1.22 -2.28
CA PRO A 113 28.27 1.46 -3.24
C PRO A 113 28.12 2.79 -3.98
N ASP A 114 29.22 3.53 -4.13
CA ASP A 114 29.24 4.87 -4.77
C ASP A 114 28.67 4.86 -6.20
N GLU A 115 28.79 3.75 -6.92
CA GLU A 115 28.24 3.57 -8.26
C GLU A 115 26.71 3.76 -8.33
N PHE A 116 25.99 3.49 -7.23
CA PHE A 116 24.54 3.69 -7.15
C PHE A 116 24.14 5.08 -6.66
N LEU A 117 25.09 5.88 -6.16
CA LEU A 117 24.86 7.26 -5.72
C LEU A 117 24.84 8.26 -6.88
N ALA A 118 25.17 7.84 -8.10
CA ALA A 118 25.08 8.70 -9.26
C ALA A 118 23.62 9.16 -9.49
N LYS A 119 23.46 10.44 -9.82
CA LYS A 119 22.13 11.04 -10.01
C LYS A 119 21.36 10.36 -11.13
N ASP A 120 20.05 10.25 -10.93
CA ASP A 120 19.07 9.80 -11.92
C ASP A 120 19.19 8.36 -12.44
N LEU A 121 19.96 7.50 -11.76
CA LEU A 121 20.00 6.08 -12.07
C LEU A 121 18.64 5.41 -11.80
N THR A 122 18.15 4.69 -12.80
CA THR A 122 17.04 3.75 -12.63
C THR A 122 17.62 2.43 -12.15
N LEU A 123 17.20 2.00 -10.97
CA LEU A 123 17.74 0.83 -10.29
C LEU A 123 16.66 -0.25 -10.22
N LYS A 124 17.06 -1.49 -10.47
CA LYS A 124 16.28 -2.68 -10.15
C LYS A 124 16.79 -3.24 -8.83
N ILE A 125 15.93 -3.23 -7.83
CA ILE A 125 16.23 -3.65 -6.47
C ILE A 125 15.66 -5.05 -6.26
N TYR A 126 16.52 -5.98 -5.87
CA TYR A 126 16.15 -7.32 -5.43
C TYR A 126 16.43 -7.42 -3.94
N GLY A 127 15.46 -7.94 -3.19
CA GLY A 127 15.61 -8.05 -1.76
C GLY A 127 14.39 -8.65 -1.10
N ASN A 128 14.36 -8.53 0.22
CA ASN A 128 13.31 -9.06 1.05
C ASN A 128 12.61 -7.93 1.79
N TRP A 129 11.33 -7.75 1.54
CA TRP A 129 10.47 -6.85 2.27
C TRP A 129 10.09 -7.49 3.61
N ILE A 130 10.63 -6.95 4.70
CA ILE A 130 10.52 -7.56 6.04
C ILE A 130 9.36 -7.00 6.87
N GLY A 131 8.88 -5.81 6.53
CA GLY A 131 7.75 -5.16 7.21
C GLY A 131 7.58 -3.71 6.78
N VAL A 132 6.67 -3.03 7.46
CA VAL A 132 6.39 -1.60 7.33
C VAL A 132 6.56 -1.01 8.73
N ASP A 133 7.68 -0.36 8.97
CA ASP A 133 8.05 0.21 10.29
C ASP A 133 9.13 1.29 10.18
N ALA A 134 9.63 1.59 8.98
CA ALA A 134 10.60 2.66 8.84
C ALA A 134 9.89 4.01 8.85
N ASP A 135 10.15 4.82 9.86
CA ASP A 135 9.92 6.26 9.86
C ASP A 135 11.12 6.94 10.51
N HIS A 136 12.05 7.36 9.66
CA HIS A 136 13.28 7.97 10.14
C HIS A 136 12.95 9.32 10.78
N PRO A 137 13.35 9.55 12.05
CA PRO A 137 13.04 10.79 12.73
C PRO A 137 13.59 11.96 11.92
N VAL A 138 12.72 12.92 11.61
CA VAL A 138 12.97 14.10 10.75
C VAL A 138 12.82 13.86 9.23
N THR A 139 11.63 13.40 8.80
CA THR A 139 10.95 13.84 7.54
C THR A 139 11.29 13.19 6.19
N VAL A 140 12.11 12.14 6.10
CA VAL A 140 12.37 11.51 4.78
C VAL A 140 11.09 10.92 4.15
N PHE A 141 10.19 10.42 5.00
CA PHE A 141 8.96 9.76 4.61
C PHE A 141 7.69 10.49 5.03
N GLU A 142 7.79 11.77 5.44
CA GLU A 142 6.64 12.64 5.72
C GLU A 142 5.67 12.02 6.76
N ASP A 143 6.23 11.51 7.87
CA ASP A 143 5.51 10.89 9.00
C ASP A 143 4.71 9.62 8.65
N LYS A 144 5.09 8.94 7.57
CA LYS A 144 4.50 7.65 7.15
C LYS A 144 5.45 6.50 7.41
N CYS A 145 4.91 5.38 7.91
CA CYS A 145 5.69 4.15 7.95
C CYS A 145 5.84 3.62 6.52
N VAL A 146 7.07 3.37 6.10
CA VAL A 146 7.36 2.81 4.77
C VAL A 146 7.92 1.39 4.86
N PRO A 147 7.88 0.63 3.75
CA PRO A 147 8.48 -0.68 3.67
C PRO A 147 9.97 -0.64 4.03
N ILE A 148 10.40 -1.65 4.77
CA ILE A 148 11.81 -1.97 4.99
C ILE A 148 12.19 -3.12 4.07
N VAL A 149 13.21 -2.91 3.24
CA VAL A 149 13.73 -3.92 2.32
C VAL A 149 15.19 -4.20 2.62
N ASP A 150 15.48 -5.46 2.95
CA ASP A 150 16.85 -5.96 2.98
C ASP A 150 17.29 -6.21 1.55
N ILE A 151 18.20 -5.38 1.05
CA ILE A 151 18.70 -5.42 -0.32
C ILE A 151 19.75 -6.52 -0.44
N GLU A 152 19.46 -7.47 -1.33
CA GLU A 152 20.39 -8.52 -1.73
C GLU A 152 21.21 -8.12 -2.96
N LYS A 153 20.57 -7.42 -3.91
CA LYS A 153 21.19 -7.04 -5.18
C LYS A 153 20.56 -5.78 -5.78
N ILE A 154 21.39 -4.96 -6.41
CA ILE A 154 20.96 -3.84 -7.25
C ILE A 154 21.50 -4.01 -8.67
N GLU A 155 20.68 -3.72 -9.68
CA GLU A 155 21.09 -3.62 -11.08
C GLU A 155 20.76 -2.24 -11.64
N ILE A 156 21.69 -1.63 -12.39
CA ILE A 156 21.41 -0.39 -13.13
C ILE A 156 20.66 -0.75 -14.41
N ILE A 157 19.46 -0.21 -14.58
CA ILE A 157 18.69 -0.29 -15.81
C ILE A 157 19.09 0.90 -16.69
N ARG A 158 19.66 0.61 -17.87
CA ARG A 158 19.98 1.62 -18.89
C ARG A 158 18.86 1.77 -19.88
#